data_AF-A0A0A8XQ19-F1
#
_entry.id   AF-A0A0A8XQ19-F1
#
_cell.length_a   1.000
_cell.length_b   1.000
_cell.length_c   1.000
_cell.angle_alpha   90.00
_cell.angle_beta   90.00
_cell.angle_gamma   90.00
#
_symmetry.space_group_name_H-M   'P 1'
#
loop_
_entity.id
_entity.type
_entity.pdbx_description
1 polymer ?
#
loop_
_entity_poly.entity_id
_entity_poly.type
_entity_poly.pdbx_seq_one_letter_code
_entity_poly.pdbx_strand_id
1 'polypeptide(L)'
;MRAQDLANVTSYREWVLLGYLVCPDELLRVTSIDVAMAVLKENLILPLFRDEYILLHENYQLYVLPKVLESKRMAKSGRTKQKEADLEYNVAKQVEKMLTEVHEQALVSCDAMHRERRILLKQEIGRMVLFFTDQPSLLAPNIQMVFSALALAQCEVVWYFQHVGVASSKSARGKTVDIDATDATIGFLLDGMGKLCCLQ
;
A
#
# COMPACT_ATOMS: atom_id res chain seq x y z
N MET A 1 -10.24 -15.59 -0.53
CA MET A 1 -9.74 -14.79 0.61
C MET A 1 -10.87 -14.71 1.61
N ARG A 2 -10.65 -15.10 2.87
CA ARG A 2 -11.69 -15.03 3.92
C ARG A 2 -11.71 -13.62 4.51
N ALA A 3 -12.82 -13.17 5.08
CA ALA A 3 -12.89 -11.84 5.69
C ALA A 3 -11.87 -11.66 6.83
N GLN A 4 -11.56 -12.75 7.54
CA GLN A 4 -10.49 -12.78 8.56
C GLN A 4 -9.12 -12.43 7.99
N ASP A 5 -8.83 -12.82 6.75
CA ASP A 5 -7.55 -12.52 6.11
C ASP A 5 -7.47 -11.01 5.77
N LEU A 6 -8.60 -10.37 5.47
CA LEU A 6 -8.69 -8.94 5.15
C LEU A 6 -8.56 -8.04 6.39
N ALA A 7 -8.91 -8.52 7.58
CA ALA A 7 -8.77 -7.74 8.81
C ALA A 7 -7.32 -7.32 9.10
N ASN A 8 -6.35 -8.07 8.56
CA ASN A 8 -4.92 -7.82 8.74
C ASN A 8 -4.24 -7.26 7.48
N VAL A 9 -4.99 -6.87 6.45
CA VAL A 9 -4.41 -6.45 5.16
C VAL A 9 -3.48 -5.25 5.29
N THR A 10 -3.83 -4.27 6.13
CA THR A 10 -2.97 -3.11 6.43
C THR A 10 -1.68 -3.55 7.11
N SER A 11 -1.79 -4.41 8.13
CA SER A 11 -0.63 -4.97 8.84
C SER A 11 0.29 -5.72 7.89
N TYR A 12 -0.25 -6.52 6.96
CA TYR A 12 0.57 -7.23 5.97
C TYR A 12 1.33 -6.28 5.04
N ARG A 13 0.69 -5.17 4.60
CA ARG A 13 1.35 -4.13 3.81
C ARG A 13 2.49 -3.47 4.59
N GLU A 14 2.23 -3.08 5.84
CA GLU A 14 3.23 -2.49 6.73
C GLU A 14 4.40 -3.45 7.00
N TRP A 15 4.12 -4.74 7.23
CA TRP A 15 5.15 -5.76 7.46
C TRP A 15 6.04 -5.97 6.25
N VAL A 16 5.50 -5.90 5.02
CA VAL A 16 6.31 -5.95 3.80
C VAL A 16 7.25 -4.74 3.74
N LEU A 17 6.74 -3.53 4.03
CA LEU A 17 7.55 -2.31 3.97
C LEU A 17 8.64 -2.29 5.06
N LEU A 18 8.28 -2.61 6.30
CA LEU A 18 9.22 -2.71 7.42
C LEU A 18 10.23 -3.83 7.19
N GLY A 19 9.79 -4.99 6.70
CA GLY A 19 10.63 -6.15 6.46
C GLY A 19 11.78 -5.83 5.51
N TYR A 20 11.51 -5.14 4.40
CA TYR A 20 12.56 -4.75 3.45
C TYR A 20 13.39 -3.54 3.89
N LEU A 21 12.90 -2.70 4.80
CA LEU A 21 13.72 -1.69 5.48
C LEU A 21 14.75 -2.32 6.40
N VAL A 22 14.37 -3.37 7.14
CA VAL A 22 15.25 -4.07 8.09
C VAL A 22 16.20 -5.04 7.37
N CYS A 23 15.71 -5.74 6.34
CA CYS A 23 16.48 -6.73 5.58
C CYS A 23 16.49 -6.39 4.06
N PRO A 24 17.24 -5.37 3.61
CA PRO A 24 17.26 -4.96 2.20
C PRO A 24 17.67 -6.04 1.21
N ASP A 25 18.57 -6.96 1.61
CA ASP A 25 19.08 -8.01 0.74
C ASP A 25 17.98 -9.02 0.33
N GLU A 26 16.90 -9.11 1.09
CA GLU A 26 15.75 -9.95 0.76
C GLU A 26 15.02 -9.49 -0.51
N LEU A 27 15.19 -8.24 -0.93
CA LEU A 27 14.71 -7.74 -2.22
C LEU A 27 15.43 -8.38 -3.41
N LEU A 28 16.63 -8.93 -3.19
CA LEU A 28 17.42 -9.60 -4.24
C LEU A 28 16.98 -11.04 -4.49
N ARG A 29 16.01 -11.55 -3.73
CA ARG A 29 15.38 -12.83 -4.06
C ARG A 29 14.43 -12.64 -5.24
N VAL A 30 14.28 -13.71 -6.02
CA VAL A 30 13.34 -13.74 -7.16
C VAL A 30 11.93 -13.43 -6.65
N THR A 31 11.17 -12.62 -7.39
CA THR A 31 9.81 -12.13 -7.09
C THR A 31 9.62 -11.21 -5.86
N SER A 32 10.60 -11.10 -4.96
CA SER A 32 10.48 -10.21 -3.78
C SER A 32 10.20 -8.76 -4.15
N ILE A 33 10.83 -8.28 -5.22
CA ILE A 33 10.63 -6.92 -5.72
C ILE A 33 9.19 -6.69 -6.19
N ASP A 34 8.54 -7.69 -6.78
CA ASP A 34 7.15 -7.56 -7.24
C ASP A 34 6.20 -7.37 -6.06
N VAL A 35 6.46 -8.08 -4.95
CA VAL A 35 5.73 -7.92 -3.68
C VAL A 35 5.96 -6.54 -3.09
N ALA A 36 7.21 -6.07 -3.04
CA ALA A 36 7.54 -4.74 -2.54
C ALA A 36 6.85 -3.65 -3.38
N MET A 37 6.88 -3.79 -4.70
CA MET A 37 6.33 -2.83 -5.65
C MET A 37 4.80 -2.79 -5.65
N ALA A 38 4.14 -3.89 -5.29
CA ALA A 38 2.70 -3.90 -5.06
C ALA A 38 2.27 -2.96 -3.92
N VAL A 39 3.15 -2.71 -2.94
CA VAL A 39 2.86 -1.86 -1.78
C VAL A 39 3.48 -0.46 -1.92
N LEU A 40 4.73 -0.38 -2.41
CA LEU A 40 5.47 0.89 -2.55
C LEU A 40 4.76 1.88 -3.50
N LYS A 41 4.15 1.40 -4.59
CA LYS A 41 3.46 2.29 -5.55
C LYS A 41 2.17 2.91 -4.99
N GLU A 42 1.63 2.34 -3.91
CA GLU A 42 0.34 2.73 -3.34
C GLU A 42 0.48 3.61 -2.09
N ASN A 43 1.69 3.79 -1.55
CA ASN A 43 1.90 4.47 -0.27
C ASN A 43 3.07 5.45 -0.37
N LEU A 44 2.93 6.61 0.27
CA LEU A 44 3.98 7.63 0.36
C LEU A 44 4.63 7.66 1.73
N ILE A 45 3.89 7.19 2.73
CA ILE A 45 4.28 7.19 4.14
C ILE A 45 4.23 5.77 4.69
N LEU A 46 4.97 5.55 5.78
CA LEU A 46 4.86 4.37 6.61
C LEU A 46 4.39 4.81 7.99
N PRO A 47 3.17 4.42 8.42
CA PRO A 47 2.68 4.77 9.74
C PRO A 47 3.50 4.03 10.81
N LEU A 48 3.89 4.76 11.85
CA LEU A 48 4.53 4.20 13.03
C LEU A 48 3.50 3.96 14.13
N PHE A 49 2.76 5.02 14.47
CA PHE A 49 1.70 4.96 15.45
C PHE A 49 0.77 6.17 15.29
N ARG A 50 -0.52 5.90 15.03
CA ARG A 50 -1.53 6.94 14.81
C ARG A 50 -1.12 7.90 13.67
N ASP A 51 -0.85 9.14 14.00
CA ASP A 51 -0.45 10.24 13.12
C ASP A 51 1.07 10.38 12.97
N GLU A 52 1.86 9.63 13.74
CA GLU A 52 3.30 9.56 13.56
C GLU A 52 3.63 8.65 12.37
N TYR A 53 4.38 9.18 11.40
CA TYR A 53 4.79 8.47 10.19
C TYR A 53 6.20 8.86 9.74
N ILE A 54 6.77 8.03 8.88
CA ILE A 54 7.99 8.35 8.14
C ILE A 54 7.72 8.42 6.64
N LEU A 55 8.51 9.24 5.93
CA LEU A 55 8.45 9.33 4.47
C LEU A 55 9.04 8.05 3.86
N LEU A 56 8.17 7.21 3.31
CA LEU A 56 8.49 5.83 2.92
C LEU A 56 9.63 5.80 1.90
N HIS A 57 9.46 6.50 0.78
CA HIS A 57 10.42 6.48 -0.31
C HIS A 57 11.76 7.12 0.05
N GLU A 58 11.76 8.14 0.91
CA GLU A 58 13.00 8.78 1.36
C GLU A 58 13.82 7.83 2.25
N ASN A 59 13.15 7.08 3.11
CA ASN A 59 13.80 6.05 3.92
C ASN A 59 14.31 4.88 3.06
N TYR A 60 13.56 4.45 2.05
CA TYR A 60 14.04 3.45 1.10
C TYR A 60 15.26 3.92 0.31
N GLN A 61 15.28 5.18 -0.14
CA GLN A 61 16.46 5.77 -0.79
C GLN A 61 17.66 5.87 0.15
N LEU A 62 17.44 6.13 1.44
CA LEU A 62 18.51 6.31 2.42
C LEU A 62 19.09 4.98 2.93
N TYR A 63 18.25 3.98 3.18
CA TYR A 63 18.65 2.76 3.90
C TYR A 63 18.67 1.50 3.01
N VAL A 64 17.78 1.41 2.02
CA VAL A 64 17.63 0.20 1.19
C VAL A 64 18.46 0.29 -0.09
N LEU A 65 18.34 1.40 -0.82
CA LEU A 65 19.02 1.59 -2.11
C LEU A 65 20.55 1.46 -2.02
N PRO A 66 21.25 2.00 -1.00
CA PRO A 66 22.70 1.85 -0.90
C PRO A 66 23.13 0.39 -0.74
N LYS A 67 22.33 -0.44 -0.06
CA LYS A 67 22.58 -1.87 0.12
C LYS A 67 22.42 -2.65 -1.18
N VAL A 68 21.36 -2.35 -1.95
CA VAL A 68 21.17 -2.92 -3.29
C VAL A 68 22.34 -2.56 -4.22
N LEU A 69 22.82 -1.31 -4.17
CA LEU A 69 23.96 -0.85 -4.97
C LEU A 69 25.27 -1.52 -4.57
N GLU A 70 25.48 -1.75 -3.27
CA GLU A 70 26.63 -2.51 -2.75
C GLU A 70 26.63 -3.94 -3.31
N SER A 71 25.49 -4.64 -3.21
CA SER A 71 25.32 -6.01 -3.73
C SER A 71 25.51 -6.08 -5.25
N LYS A 72 24.98 -5.11 -6.02
CA LYS A 72 25.23 -5.00 -7.46
C LYS A 72 26.72 -4.84 -7.78
N ARG A 73 27.44 -4.00 -7.04
CA ARG A 73 28.88 -3.79 -7.23
C ARG A 73 29.68 -5.05 -6.91
N MET A 74 29.30 -5.78 -5.86
CA MET A 74 29.94 -7.03 -5.46
C MET A 74 29.75 -8.12 -6.53
N ALA A 75 28.53 -8.29 -7.05
CA ALA A 75 28.23 -9.22 -8.14
C ALA A 75 29.05 -8.90 -9.41
N LYS A 76 29.18 -7.61 -9.77
CA LYS A 76 30.00 -7.17 -10.90
C LYS A 76 31.50 -7.48 -10.74
N SER A 77 31.99 -7.56 -9.50
CA SER A 77 33.41 -7.86 -9.23
C SER A 77 33.79 -9.35 -9.37
N GLY A 78 32.82 -10.24 -9.59
CA GLY A 78 33.09 -11.63 -9.98
C GLY A 78 33.72 -12.51 -8.89
N ARG A 79 33.47 -12.23 -7.62
CA ARG A 79 34.01 -13.02 -6.49
C ARG A 79 33.33 -14.39 -6.29
N THR A 80 32.27 -14.69 -7.04
CA THR A 80 31.45 -15.92 -6.95
C THR A 80 31.43 -16.66 -8.29
N LYS A 81 30.99 -17.93 -8.30
CA LYS A 81 30.87 -18.75 -9.52
C LYS A 81 30.10 -17.97 -10.59
N GLN A 82 30.69 -17.84 -11.79
CA GLN A 82 30.32 -16.81 -12.77
C GLN A 82 28.81 -16.73 -13.13
N LYS A 83 28.10 -17.86 -13.17
CA LYS A 83 26.64 -17.89 -13.45
C LYS A 83 25.78 -17.33 -12.32
N GLU A 84 26.18 -17.52 -11.06
CA GLU A 84 25.46 -17.00 -9.89
C GLU A 84 25.64 -15.48 -9.79
N ALA A 85 26.86 -14.99 -10.06
CA ALA A 85 27.17 -13.56 -10.07
C ALA A 85 26.38 -12.78 -11.15
N ASP A 86 26.21 -13.36 -12.35
CA ASP A 86 25.43 -12.72 -13.42
C ASP A 86 23.94 -12.58 -13.06
N LEU A 87 23.36 -13.60 -12.40
CA LEU A 87 21.97 -13.56 -11.95
C LEU A 87 21.77 -12.50 -10.86
N GLU A 88 22.62 -12.51 -9.84
CA GLU A 88 22.59 -11.52 -8.74
C GLU A 88 22.73 -10.09 -9.29
N TYR A 89 23.63 -9.88 -10.25
CA TYR A 89 23.80 -8.58 -10.89
C TYR A 89 22.54 -8.10 -11.61
N ASN A 90 21.89 -8.99 -12.37
CA ASN A 90 20.67 -8.64 -13.11
C ASN A 90 19.50 -8.32 -12.17
N VAL A 91 19.33 -9.10 -11.10
CA VAL A 91 18.29 -8.84 -10.10
C VAL A 91 18.56 -7.52 -9.38
N ALA A 92 19.79 -7.29 -8.89
CA ALA A 92 20.12 -6.04 -8.21
C ALA A 92 19.94 -4.81 -9.12
N LYS A 93 20.28 -4.93 -10.41
CA LYS A 93 20.03 -3.89 -11.42
C LYS A 93 18.53 -3.61 -11.62
N GLN A 94 17.70 -4.65 -11.60
CA GLN A 94 16.24 -4.48 -11.69
C GLN A 94 15.68 -3.79 -10.44
N VAL A 95 16.07 -4.24 -9.25
CA VAL A 95 15.64 -3.67 -7.96
C VAL A 95 16.02 -2.19 -7.86
N GLU A 96 17.26 -1.83 -8.20
CA GLU A 96 17.73 -0.44 -8.23
C GLU A 96 16.85 0.44 -9.11
N LYS A 97 16.57 -0.04 -10.34
CA LYS A 97 15.72 0.70 -11.29
C LYS A 97 14.33 0.94 -10.70
N MET A 98 13.69 -0.12 -10.20
CA MET A 98 12.34 -0.04 -9.65
C MET A 98 12.25 0.87 -8.43
N LEU A 99 13.19 0.77 -7.48
CA LEU A 99 13.24 1.64 -6.30
C LEU A 99 13.48 3.12 -6.65
N THR A 100 14.22 3.39 -7.73
CA THR A 100 14.48 4.77 -8.16
C THR A 100 13.24 5.40 -8.81
N GLU A 101 12.45 4.62 -9.55
CA GLU A 101 11.29 5.09 -10.29
C GLU A 101 10.00 5.13 -9.44
N VAL A 102 9.88 4.27 -8.42
CA VAL A 102 8.61 4.07 -7.69
C VAL A 102 8.10 5.31 -6.96
N HIS A 103 8.99 6.18 -6.47
CA HIS A 103 8.59 7.41 -5.77
C HIS A 103 7.77 8.31 -6.71
N GLU A 104 8.30 8.66 -7.89
CA GLU A 104 7.58 9.51 -8.85
C GLU A 104 6.30 8.82 -9.35
N GLN A 105 6.29 7.50 -9.49
CA GLN A 105 5.08 6.76 -9.85
C GLN A 105 4.01 6.92 -8.76
N ALA A 106 4.36 6.68 -7.49
CA ALA A 106 3.44 6.80 -6.37
C ALA A 106 2.88 8.22 -6.24
N LEU A 107 3.71 9.25 -6.39
CA LEU A 107 3.26 10.66 -6.36
C LEU A 107 2.19 10.99 -7.40
N VAL A 108 2.18 10.28 -8.53
CA VAL A 108 1.25 10.54 -9.64
C VAL A 108 0.01 9.65 -9.57
N SER A 109 0.15 8.40 -9.14
CA SER A 109 -0.92 7.40 -9.30
C SER A 109 -1.61 6.96 -8.01
N CYS A 110 -0.99 7.12 -6.83
CA CYS A 110 -1.54 6.52 -5.61
C CYS A 110 -2.94 7.07 -5.27
N ASP A 111 -3.15 8.38 -5.31
CA ASP A 111 -4.46 8.97 -5.01
C ASP A 111 -5.54 8.48 -5.98
N ALA A 112 -5.26 8.48 -7.28
CA ALA A 112 -6.21 7.99 -8.28
C ALA A 112 -6.63 6.53 -8.02
N MET A 113 -5.66 5.66 -7.70
CA MET A 113 -5.93 4.26 -7.36
C MET A 113 -6.82 4.12 -6.11
N HIS A 114 -6.51 4.86 -5.05
CA HIS A 114 -7.27 4.82 -3.80
C HIS A 114 -8.66 5.44 -3.97
N ARG A 115 -8.78 6.51 -4.76
CA ARG A 115 -10.06 7.14 -5.09
C ARG A 115 -10.99 6.20 -5.85
N GLU A 116 -10.48 5.43 -6.82
CA GLU A 116 -11.27 4.41 -7.51
C GLU A 116 -11.79 3.33 -6.54
N ARG A 117 -10.96 2.88 -5.60
CA ARG A 117 -11.36 1.93 -4.55
C ARG A 117 -12.46 2.51 -3.66
N ARG A 118 -12.34 3.77 -3.23
CA ARG A 118 -13.37 4.47 -2.44
C ARG A 118 -14.69 4.58 -3.20
N ILE A 119 -14.66 4.89 -4.51
CA ILE A 119 -15.86 4.96 -5.36
C ILE A 119 -16.54 3.59 -5.45
N LEU A 120 -15.77 2.52 -5.69
CA LEU A 120 -16.30 1.16 -5.73
C LEU A 120 -16.92 0.76 -4.39
N LEU A 121 -16.20 0.97 -3.28
CA LEU A 121 -16.68 0.63 -1.94
C LEU A 121 -17.92 1.42 -1.57
N LYS A 122 -18.01 2.70 -1.94
CA LYS A 122 -19.22 3.51 -1.76
C LYS A 122 -20.43 2.87 -2.45
N GLN A 123 -20.27 2.40 -3.68
CA GLN A 123 -21.35 1.73 -4.41
C GLN A 123 -21.74 0.40 -3.76
N GLU A 124 -20.76 -0.42 -3.39
CA GLU A 124 -21.03 -1.73 -2.78
C GLU A 124 -21.66 -1.61 -1.39
N ILE A 125 -21.12 -0.76 -0.51
CA ILE A 125 -21.69 -0.53 0.82
C ILE A 125 -23.10 0.03 0.70
N GLY A 126 -23.34 0.98 -0.21
CA GLY A 126 -24.67 1.51 -0.47
C GLY A 126 -25.68 0.42 -0.87
N ARG A 127 -25.28 -0.49 -1.77
CA ARG A 127 -26.10 -1.64 -2.16
C ARG A 127 -26.36 -2.60 -0.99
N MET A 128 -25.33 -2.91 -0.21
CA MET A 128 -25.43 -3.81 0.94
C MET A 128 -26.37 -3.26 2.01
N VAL A 129 -26.27 -1.97 2.33
CA VAL A 129 -27.15 -1.33 3.33
C VAL A 129 -28.62 -1.47 2.91
N LEU A 130 -28.97 -1.15 1.67
CA LEU A 130 -30.34 -1.29 1.17
C LEU A 130 -30.78 -2.77 1.21
N PHE A 131 -29.95 -3.66 0.66
CA PHE A 131 -30.25 -5.08 0.55
C PHE A 131 -30.53 -5.75 1.90
N PHE A 132 -29.68 -5.50 2.91
CA PHE A 132 -29.85 -6.11 4.23
C PHE A 132 -30.90 -5.40 5.09
N THR A 133 -31.22 -4.13 4.81
CA THR A 133 -32.37 -3.48 5.44
C THR A 133 -33.69 -4.09 4.96
N ASP A 134 -33.79 -4.38 3.66
CA ASP A 134 -34.99 -5.00 3.08
C ASP A 134 -35.12 -6.49 3.46
N GLN A 135 -34.01 -7.21 3.59
CA GLN A 135 -33.98 -8.63 3.95
C GLN A 135 -32.92 -8.97 5.02
N PRO A 136 -33.20 -8.68 6.31
CA PRO A 136 -32.24 -8.89 7.39
C PRO A 136 -31.80 -10.36 7.56
N SER A 137 -32.67 -11.32 7.24
CA SER A 137 -32.36 -12.76 7.31
C SER A 137 -31.21 -13.19 6.39
N LEU A 138 -30.91 -12.40 5.34
CA LEU A 138 -29.79 -12.65 4.45
C LEU A 138 -28.46 -12.15 5.00
N LEU A 139 -28.43 -11.43 6.13
CA LEU A 139 -27.19 -10.96 6.73
C LEU A 139 -26.29 -12.12 7.17
N ALA A 140 -26.83 -13.07 7.93
CA ALA A 140 -26.08 -14.22 8.44
C ALA A 140 -25.37 -15.05 7.36
N PRO A 141 -26.04 -15.48 6.26
CA PRO A 141 -25.35 -16.22 5.20
C PRO A 141 -24.34 -15.35 4.41
N ASN A 142 -24.46 -14.02 4.45
CA ASN A 142 -23.60 -13.09 3.72
C ASN A 142 -22.62 -12.31 4.59
N ILE A 143 -22.46 -12.68 5.86
CA ILE A 143 -21.69 -11.88 6.83
C ILE A 143 -20.22 -11.68 6.43
N GLN A 144 -19.64 -12.66 5.73
CA GLN A 144 -18.27 -12.56 5.22
C GLN A 144 -18.12 -11.42 4.21
N MET A 145 -19.13 -11.19 3.38
CA MET A 145 -19.13 -10.09 2.41
C MET A 145 -19.21 -8.74 3.12
N VAL A 146 -20.05 -8.62 4.15
CA VAL A 146 -20.15 -7.40 4.98
C VAL A 146 -18.82 -7.10 5.68
N PHE A 147 -18.20 -8.08 6.34
CA PHE A 147 -16.91 -7.89 6.98
C PHE A 147 -15.79 -7.57 5.99
N SER A 148 -15.82 -8.13 4.78
CA SER A 148 -14.86 -7.80 3.73
C SER A 148 -15.00 -6.35 3.28
N ALA A 149 -16.23 -5.87 3.06
CA ALA A 149 -16.51 -4.49 2.69
C ALA A 149 -16.10 -3.50 3.79
N LEU A 150 -16.39 -3.82 5.06
CA LEU A 150 -16.00 -3.01 6.22
C LEU A 150 -14.47 -2.91 6.36
N ALA A 151 -13.75 -4.04 6.24
CA ALA A 151 -12.29 -4.06 6.32
C ALA A 151 -11.65 -3.22 5.20
N LEU A 152 -12.13 -3.36 3.95
CA LEU A 152 -11.61 -2.58 2.83
C LEU A 152 -11.95 -1.09 2.94
N ALA A 153 -13.16 -0.74 3.38
CA ALA A 153 -13.55 0.65 3.61
C ALA A 153 -12.72 1.29 4.72
N GLN A 154 -12.46 0.58 5.82
CA GLN A 154 -11.56 1.03 6.86
C GLN A 154 -10.15 1.31 6.31
N CYS A 155 -9.61 0.41 5.49
CA CYS A 155 -8.29 0.60 4.88
C CYS A 155 -8.22 1.90 4.06
N GLU A 156 -9.21 2.15 3.22
CA GLU A 156 -9.23 3.33 2.35
C GLU A 156 -9.45 4.63 3.12
N VAL A 157 -10.31 4.62 4.16
CA VAL A 157 -10.53 5.78 5.03
C VAL A 157 -9.25 6.12 5.80
N VAL A 158 -8.58 5.12 6.39
CA VAL A 158 -7.32 5.33 7.11
C VAL A 158 -6.23 5.84 6.18
N TRP A 159 -6.08 5.22 5.00
CA TRP A 159 -5.10 5.66 4.01
C TRP A 159 -5.31 7.13 3.62
N TYR A 160 -6.55 7.55 3.36
CA TYR A 160 -6.89 8.93 3.03
C TYR A 160 -6.42 9.91 4.11
N PHE A 161 -6.78 9.68 5.37
CA PHE A 161 -6.40 10.57 6.47
C PHE A 161 -4.88 10.58 6.75
N GLN A 162 -4.18 9.49 6.46
CA GLN A 162 -2.73 9.42 6.59
C GLN A 162 -1.98 10.17 5.48
N HIS A 163 -2.58 10.30 4.29
CA HIS A 163 -1.90 10.85 3.11
C HIS A 163 -2.34 12.29 2.77
N VAL A 164 -3.54 12.72 3.17
CA VAL A 164 -3.97 14.13 2.99
C VAL A 164 -2.96 15.07 3.65
N GLY A 165 -2.47 16.04 2.88
CA GLY A 165 -1.52 17.05 3.37
C GLY A 165 -0.07 16.56 3.51
N VAL A 166 0.25 15.33 3.12
CA VAL A 166 1.64 14.86 3.09
C VAL A 166 2.40 15.55 1.96
N ALA A 167 3.47 16.26 2.32
CA ALA A 167 4.40 16.88 1.37
C ALA A 167 5.63 15.98 1.13
N SER A 168 6.06 15.84 -0.12
CA SER A 168 7.33 15.18 -0.44
C SER A 168 8.49 16.19 -0.30
N SER A 169 9.46 15.89 0.57
CA SER A 169 10.58 16.79 0.90
C SER A 169 11.64 16.85 -0.23
N LYS A 170 11.69 15.84 -1.11
CA LYS A 170 12.74 15.72 -2.16
C LYS A 170 12.26 15.83 -3.60
N SER A 171 10.99 16.12 -3.85
CA SER A 171 10.58 16.50 -5.19
C SER A 171 11.38 17.72 -5.63
N ALA A 172 12.14 17.63 -6.73
CA ALA A 172 12.88 18.76 -7.31
C ALA A 172 11.98 19.98 -7.68
N ARG A 173 10.68 19.90 -7.40
CA ARG A 173 9.66 20.94 -7.57
C ARG A 173 8.67 21.04 -6.38
N GLY A 174 8.94 20.43 -5.23
CA GLY A 174 8.00 20.46 -4.09
C GLY A 174 6.61 19.91 -4.43
N LYS A 175 6.53 18.91 -5.32
CA LYS A 175 5.26 18.26 -5.68
C LYS A 175 4.69 17.60 -4.43
N THR A 176 3.64 18.21 -3.89
CA THR A 176 2.70 17.57 -2.98
C THR A 176 1.82 16.63 -3.80
N VAL A 177 1.41 15.53 -3.20
CA VAL A 177 0.30 14.77 -3.80
C VAL A 177 -0.96 15.57 -3.55
N ASP A 178 -1.64 15.93 -4.63
CA ASP A 178 -2.85 16.75 -4.61
C ASP A 178 -4.05 15.87 -4.28
N ILE A 179 -4.11 15.42 -3.02
CA ILE A 179 -5.25 14.66 -2.52
C ILE A 179 -6.37 15.65 -2.22
N ASP A 180 -7.51 15.45 -2.87
CA ASP A 180 -8.71 16.25 -2.66
C ASP A 180 -9.21 16.13 -1.21
N ALA A 181 -8.92 17.16 -0.40
CA ALA A 181 -9.36 17.24 0.99
C ALA A 181 -10.90 17.31 1.14
N THR A 182 -11.63 17.52 0.04
CA THR A 182 -13.08 17.60 -0.02
C THR A 182 -13.74 16.34 -0.60
N ASP A 183 -13.00 15.22 -0.66
CA ASP A 183 -13.50 13.96 -1.22
C ASP A 183 -14.81 13.51 -0.53
N ALA A 184 -15.92 13.74 -1.22
CA ALA A 184 -17.26 13.43 -0.74
C ALA A 184 -17.49 11.92 -0.51
N THR A 185 -16.64 11.03 -1.04
CA THR A 185 -16.76 9.59 -0.81
C THR A 185 -16.48 9.22 0.65
N ILE A 186 -15.65 9.97 1.36
CA ILE A 186 -15.27 9.69 2.75
C ILE A 186 -16.49 9.72 3.68
N GLY A 187 -17.32 10.77 3.58
CA GLY A 187 -18.53 10.88 4.38
C GLY A 187 -19.52 9.75 4.11
N PHE A 188 -19.69 9.37 2.84
CA PHE A 188 -20.54 8.24 2.45
C PHE A 188 -20.04 6.90 2.99
N LEU A 189 -18.73 6.65 2.94
CA LEU A 189 -18.13 5.42 3.47
C LEU A 189 -18.34 5.32 4.97
N LEU A 190 -18.08 6.40 5.72
CA LEU A 190 -18.25 6.44 7.17
C LEU A 190 -19.71 6.19 7.60
N ASP A 191 -20.67 6.86 6.95
CA ASP A 191 -22.11 6.65 7.20
C ASP A 191 -22.53 5.21 6.86
N GLY A 192 -22.12 4.71 5.69
CA GLY A 192 -22.45 3.35 5.24
C GLY A 192 -21.86 2.27 6.15
N MET A 193 -20.60 2.43 6.58
CA MET A 193 -19.96 1.56 7.57
C MET A 193 -20.74 1.55 8.89
N GLY A 194 -21.14 2.73 9.38
CA GLY A 194 -21.95 2.85 10.59
C GLY A 194 -23.29 2.11 10.48
N LYS A 195 -23.99 2.26 9.34
CA LYS A 195 -25.24 1.56 9.07
C LYS A 195 -25.07 0.05 9.06
N LEU A 196 -24.05 -0.47 8.36
CA LEU A 196 -23.77 -1.91 8.31
C LEU A 196 -23.48 -2.49 9.70
N CYS A 197 -22.76 -1.75 10.56
CA CYS A 197 -22.48 -2.18 11.94
C CYS A 197 -23.72 -2.18 12.85
N CYS A 198 -24.77 -1.43 12.49
CA CYS A 198 -26.01 -1.32 13.25
C CYS A 198 -27.13 -2.24 12.74
N LEU A 199 -26.90 -3.05 11.70
CA LEU A 199 -27.87 -4.04 11.23
C LEU A 199 -28.07 -5.10 12.32
N GLN A 200 -29.33 -5.30 12.75
CA GLN A 200 -29.75 -6.29 13.75
C GLN A 200 -30.36 -7.52 13.08
#